data_AF-A0A1B6G8C8-F1
#
_entry.id   AF-A0A1B6G8C8-F1
#
_cell.length_a   1.000
_cell.length_b   1.000
_cell.length_c   1.000
_cell.angle_alpha   90.00
_cell.angle_beta   90.00
_cell.angle_gamma   90.00
#
_symmetry.space_group_name_H-M   'P 1'
#
loop_
_entity.id
_entity.type
_entity.pdbx_description
1 polymer ?
#
loop_
_entity_poly.entity_id
_entity_poly.type
_entity_poly.pdbx_seq_one_letter_code
_entity_poly.pdbx_strand_id
1 'polypeptide(L)'
;PWLLNKSHIQKLTKGSNNWSLSEVVHAIVLLVHFHCLCSFVCGCGVREELDHTPTSERTQEYASQQDTGEPEAGVGVDTLMQRMKTLSEQTEEFSAEERAKRFERVERQSVELGTSAGLRVRPSIEHFVEDPNFMYEDFARRGEDSPIPTFRVQDYSWDDQGYSLVNRLYNDVGNLLDDKFKTAYNLTYYTMGDRRDVDTSRFRRAIWNYIQCMFGIRHDDYDYGEVNQLLERSLKSFIKSTCCFPERITRADYDRVLREFKHSEKVHVNIMVLEARMQAELLYALRAVMRHMT
;
A
#
# COMPACT_ATOMS: atom_id res chain seq x y z
N PRO A 1 1.92 -10.60 2.95
CA PRO A 1 0.93 -11.40 2.18
C PRO A 1 1.55 -12.51 1.32
N TRP A 2 2.75 -12.30 0.75
CA TRP A 2 3.38 -13.25 -0.18
C TRP A 2 3.71 -14.65 0.37
N LEU A 3 3.76 -14.83 1.69
CA LEU A 3 3.97 -16.13 2.34
C LEU A 3 2.74 -17.04 2.28
N LEU A 4 1.56 -16.48 2.01
CA LEU A 4 0.31 -17.23 1.95
C LEU A 4 0.31 -18.18 0.74
N ASN A 5 0.20 -19.47 1.03
CA ASN A 5 0.13 -20.55 0.04
C ASN A 5 -1.08 -21.49 0.27
N LYS A 6 -1.30 -22.41 -0.68
CA LYS A 6 -2.45 -23.34 -0.69
C LYS A 6 -2.58 -24.22 0.56
N SER A 7 -1.48 -24.50 1.29
CA SER A 7 -1.54 -25.32 2.50
C SER A 7 -2.26 -24.60 3.64
N HIS A 8 -2.19 -23.26 3.71
CA HIS A 8 -2.96 -22.49 4.68
C HIS A 8 -4.47 -22.58 4.39
N ILE A 9 -4.86 -22.45 3.12
CA ILE A 9 -6.26 -22.61 2.70
C ILE A 9 -6.76 -24.04 2.99
N GLN A 10 -5.91 -25.04 2.76
CA GLN A 10 -6.22 -26.44 3.06
C GLN A 10 -6.47 -26.68 4.56
N LYS A 11 -5.71 -26.02 5.45
CA LYS A 11 -5.91 -26.13 6.90
C LYS A 11 -7.27 -25.59 7.35
N LEU A 12 -7.79 -24.56 6.69
CA LEU A 12 -9.09 -23.95 7.00
C LEU A 12 -10.27 -24.77 6.48
N THR A 13 -10.08 -25.48 5.37
CA THR A 13 -11.17 -26.15 4.62
C THR A 13 -11.27 -27.66 4.87
N LYS A 14 -10.36 -28.25 5.67
CA LYS A 14 -10.37 -29.68 6.03
C LYS A 14 -10.51 -29.87 7.54
N GLY A 15 -11.32 -30.85 7.96
CA GLY A 15 -11.53 -31.19 9.37
C GLY A 15 -13.01 -31.26 9.74
N SER A 16 -13.31 -31.47 11.02
CA SER A 16 -14.68 -31.59 11.54
C SER A 16 -15.41 -30.26 11.70
N ASN A 17 -14.68 -29.15 11.90
CA ASN A 17 -15.20 -27.78 11.96
C ASN A 17 -14.50 -26.92 10.90
N ASN A 18 -14.70 -27.26 9.62
CA ASN A 18 -14.06 -26.58 8.51
C ASN A 18 -14.90 -25.40 7.98
N TRP A 19 -14.20 -24.45 7.38
CA TRP A 19 -14.81 -23.36 6.64
C TRP A 19 -15.06 -23.81 5.20
N SER A 20 -16.19 -23.42 4.63
CA SER A 20 -16.38 -23.47 3.18
C SER A 20 -15.45 -22.46 2.49
N LEU A 21 -15.14 -22.69 1.21
CA LEU A 21 -14.33 -21.72 0.45
C LEU A 21 -14.98 -20.34 0.35
N SER A 22 -16.31 -20.28 0.32
CA SER A 22 -17.07 -19.03 0.36
C SER A 22 -16.85 -18.27 1.66
N GLU A 23 -16.95 -18.94 2.81
CA GLU A 23 -16.70 -18.31 4.10
C GLU A 23 -15.22 -17.90 4.25
N VAL A 24 -14.27 -18.69 3.74
CA VAL A 24 -12.84 -18.32 3.72
C VAL A 24 -12.61 -17.05 2.89
N VAL A 25 -13.18 -16.96 1.68
CA VAL A 25 -13.03 -15.76 0.83
C VAL A 25 -13.69 -14.54 1.48
N HIS A 26 -14.85 -14.71 2.08
CA HIS A 26 -15.49 -13.63 2.86
C HIS A 26 -14.59 -13.16 4.00
N ALA A 27 -14.06 -14.08 4.82
CA ALA A 27 -13.14 -13.74 5.91
C ALA A 27 -11.86 -13.04 5.41
N ILE A 28 -11.28 -13.50 4.29
CA ILE A 28 -10.13 -12.85 3.65
C ILE A 28 -10.47 -11.40 3.27
N VAL A 29 -11.61 -11.16 2.63
CA VAL A 29 -12.03 -9.80 2.24
C VAL A 29 -12.18 -8.89 3.47
N LEU A 30 -12.77 -9.39 4.56
CA LEU A 30 -12.91 -8.65 5.82
C LEU A 30 -11.53 -8.31 6.44
N LEU A 31 -10.65 -9.31 6.58
CA LEU A 31 -9.32 -9.12 7.16
C LEU A 31 -8.52 -8.08 6.38
N VAL A 32 -8.44 -8.24 5.06
CA VAL A 32 -7.71 -7.29 4.20
C VAL A 32 -8.34 -5.90 4.25
N HIS A 33 -9.67 -5.79 4.26
CA HIS A 33 -10.35 -4.50 4.39
C HIS A 33 -9.91 -3.78 5.66
N PHE A 34 -9.94 -4.43 6.82
CA PHE A 34 -9.57 -3.81 8.08
C PHE A 34 -8.07 -3.55 8.22
N HIS A 35 -7.20 -4.41 7.67
CA HIS A 35 -5.76 -4.14 7.59
C HIS A 35 -5.49 -2.81 6.88
N CYS A 36 -6.12 -2.61 5.72
CA CYS A 36 -5.88 -1.45 4.89
C CYS A 36 -6.62 -0.22 5.44
N LEU A 37 -7.78 -0.40 6.08
CA LEU A 37 -8.47 0.69 6.78
C LEU A 37 -7.63 1.24 7.94
N CYS A 38 -6.89 0.39 8.67
CA CYS A 38 -5.92 0.85 9.66
C CYS A 38 -4.84 1.76 9.04
N SER A 39 -4.33 1.44 7.85
CA SER A 39 -3.43 2.34 7.11
C SER A 39 -4.07 3.69 6.82
N PHE A 40 -5.34 3.71 6.38
CA PHE A 40 -6.06 4.96 6.13
C PHE A 40 -6.26 5.77 7.42
N VAL A 41 -6.73 5.15 8.50
CA VAL A 41 -6.97 5.78 9.81
C VAL A 41 -5.68 6.44 10.33
N CYS A 42 -4.58 5.70 10.37
CA CYS A 42 -3.29 6.23 10.83
C CYS A 42 -2.73 7.29 9.88
N GLY A 43 -2.75 7.05 8.57
CA GLY A 43 -2.22 7.94 7.55
C GLY A 43 -2.97 9.28 7.45
N CYS A 44 -4.27 9.29 7.77
CA CYS A 44 -5.08 10.50 7.86
C CYS A 44 -5.09 11.12 9.26
N GLY A 45 -4.52 10.45 10.27
CA GLY A 45 -4.54 10.91 11.66
C GLY A 45 -5.94 10.95 12.28
N VAL A 46 -6.84 10.05 11.85
CA VAL A 46 -8.19 9.92 12.42
C VAL A 46 -8.06 9.51 13.89
N ARG A 47 -8.64 10.30 14.79
CA ARG A 47 -8.58 10.07 16.24
C ARG A 47 -9.83 9.33 16.70
N GLU A 48 -9.69 8.50 17.73
CA GLU A 48 -10.83 7.95 18.47
C GLU A 48 -11.68 9.14 18.95
N GLU A 49 -12.99 9.12 18.66
CA GLU A 49 -13.94 10.05 19.27
C GLU A 49 -14.00 9.73 20.76
N LEU A 50 -13.23 10.46 21.56
CA LEU A 50 -13.32 10.37 23.01
C LEU A 50 -14.68 10.96 23.40
N ASP A 51 -15.60 10.10 23.85
CA ASP A 51 -16.81 10.53 24.54
C ASP A 51 -16.46 11.62 25.56
N HIS A 52 -17.19 12.74 25.48
CA HIS A 52 -17.00 13.97 26.26
C HIS A 52 -16.58 13.71 27.71
N THR A 53 -15.27 13.78 27.97
CA THR A 53 -14.71 13.98 29.30
C THR A 53 -13.84 15.23 29.25
N PRO A 54 -14.16 16.30 30.01
CA PRO A 54 -13.35 17.50 30.01
C PRO A 54 -12.13 17.23 30.89
N THR A 55 -11.04 16.80 30.26
CA THR A 55 -9.75 16.63 30.96
C THR A 55 -8.66 17.36 30.18
N SER A 56 -8.55 18.65 30.50
CA SER A 56 -7.26 19.26 30.77
C SER A 56 -6.37 18.23 31.47
N GLU A 57 -5.32 17.72 30.80
CA GLU A 57 -4.11 17.06 31.36
C GLU A 57 -3.43 16.02 30.43
N ARG A 58 -3.90 15.74 29.21
CA ARG A 58 -3.22 14.77 28.30
C ARG A 58 -2.34 15.34 27.19
N THR A 59 -2.04 16.64 27.19
CA THR A 59 -1.27 17.29 26.12
C THR A 59 0.22 17.48 26.40
N GLN A 60 0.80 16.84 27.43
CA GLN A 60 2.20 17.04 27.81
C GLN A 60 2.98 15.72 27.90
N GLU A 61 3.14 14.97 26.80
CA GLU A 61 4.19 13.93 26.77
C GLU A 61 4.79 13.58 25.40
N TYR A 62 4.45 14.30 24.32
CA TYR A 62 5.09 14.10 23.00
C TYR A 62 5.63 15.39 22.35
N ALA A 63 5.84 16.44 23.14
CA ALA A 63 6.36 17.71 22.66
C ALA A 63 7.75 18.00 23.25
N SER A 64 8.78 17.28 22.79
CA SER A 64 10.17 17.75 22.86
C SER A 64 11.14 16.79 22.16
N GLN A 65 11.14 16.79 20.83
CA GLN A 65 12.37 16.69 20.05
C GLN A 65 12.28 17.74 18.95
N GLN A 66 12.94 18.88 19.16
CA GLN A 66 13.21 19.84 18.11
C GLN A 66 14.23 19.17 17.17
N ASP A 67 13.73 18.60 16.07
CA ASP A 67 14.55 18.24 14.92
C ASP A 67 14.99 19.55 14.26
N THR A 68 16.18 20.03 14.62
CA THR A 68 16.82 21.23 14.06
C THR A 68 17.46 20.97 12.68
N GLY A 69 16.96 20.00 11.93
CA GLY A 69 17.34 19.80 10.54
C GLY A 69 16.74 20.89 9.66
N GLU A 70 17.56 21.59 8.88
CA GLU A 70 17.08 22.43 7.79
C GLU A 70 16.10 21.62 6.92
N PRO A 71 14.93 22.15 6.56
CA PRO A 71 14.01 21.44 5.70
C PRO A 71 14.69 21.15 4.36
N GLU A 72 15.01 19.88 4.07
CA GLU A 72 15.44 19.46 2.74
C GLU A 72 14.51 20.11 1.71
N ALA A 73 15.06 20.88 0.77
CA ALA A 73 14.26 21.53 -0.27
C ALA A 73 13.57 20.41 -1.09
N GLY A 74 12.26 20.27 -0.90
CA GLY A 74 11.46 19.28 -1.62
C GLY A 74 11.41 19.62 -3.10
N VAL A 75 11.11 18.62 -3.94
CA VAL A 75 10.87 18.89 -5.36
C VAL A 75 9.53 19.62 -5.48
N GLY A 76 9.57 20.89 -5.89
CA GLY A 76 8.35 21.70 -6.05
C GLY A 76 7.40 21.15 -7.11
N VAL A 77 6.10 21.49 -6.99
CA VAL A 77 5.01 21.01 -7.86
C VAL A 77 5.31 21.27 -9.33
N ASP A 78 5.85 22.46 -9.66
CA ASP A 78 6.15 22.81 -11.06
C ASP A 78 7.23 21.89 -11.67
N THR A 79 8.22 21.45 -10.86
CA THR A 79 9.24 20.49 -11.33
C THR A 79 8.63 19.11 -11.54
N LEU A 80 7.74 18.66 -10.64
CA LEU A 80 7.02 17.40 -10.80
C LEU A 80 6.14 17.40 -12.06
N MET A 81 5.42 18.49 -12.31
CA MET A 81 4.62 18.68 -13.52
C MET A 81 5.48 18.62 -14.79
N GLN A 82 6.64 19.27 -14.77
CA GLN A 82 7.56 19.21 -15.90
C GLN A 82 8.06 17.78 -16.15
N ARG A 83 8.39 17.02 -15.09
CA ARG A 83 8.79 15.60 -15.23
C ARG A 83 7.65 14.74 -15.80
N MET A 84 6.41 14.91 -15.35
CA MET A 84 5.25 14.20 -15.92
C MET A 84 5.05 14.52 -17.39
N LYS A 85 5.24 15.79 -17.78
CA LYS A 85 5.15 16.22 -19.18
C LYS A 85 6.24 15.57 -20.03
N THR A 86 7.50 15.65 -19.61
CA THR A 86 8.62 15.03 -20.32
C THR A 86 8.43 13.52 -20.49
N LEU A 87 7.99 12.82 -19.45
CA LEU A 87 7.67 11.38 -19.52
C LEU A 87 6.52 11.07 -20.48
N SER A 88 5.58 11.99 -20.66
CA SER A 88 4.46 11.82 -21.59
C SER A 88 4.86 12.03 -23.04
N GLU A 89 5.85 12.90 -23.29
CA GLU A 89 6.40 13.17 -24.63
C GLU A 89 7.43 12.11 -25.04
N GLN A 90 8.16 11.53 -24.10
CA GLN A 90 9.15 10.48 -24.33
C GLN A 90 8.47 9.09 -24.31
N THR A 91 8.19 8.53 -25.49
CA THR A 91 7.78 7.12 -25.61
C THR A 91 9.01 6.24 -25.75
N GLU A 92 9.78 6.08 -24.67
CA GLU A 92 10.89 5.13 -24.64
C GLU A 92 10.37 3.72 -24.33
N GLU A 93 10.54 2.79 -25.28
CA GLU A 93 10.24 1.38 -25.06
C GLU A 93 11.48 0.65 -24.56
N PHE A 94 11.37 0.10 -23.35
CA PHE A 94 12.40 -0.76 -22.75
C PHE A 94 12.04 -2.24 -22.96
N SER A 95 13.07 -3.08 -23.10
CA SER A 95 12.88 -4.54 -23.14
C SER A 95 12.30 -5.06 -21.81
N ALA A 96 11.73 -6.26 -21.83
CA ALA A 96 11.19 -6.90 -20.62
C ALA A 96 12.27 -7.09 -19.53
N GLU A 97 13.50 -7.41 -19.93
CA GLU A 97 14.64 -7.56 -19.02
C GLU A 97 15.04 -6.23 -18.37
N GLU A 98 15.04 -5.14 -19.13
CA GLU A 98 15.35 -3.82 -18.59
C GLU A 98 14.25 -3.34 -17.63
N ARG A 99 12.98 -3.56 -17.94
CA ARG A 99 11.87 -3.28 -17.02
C ARG A 99 11.98 -4.09 -15.73
N ALA A 100 12.36 -5.36 -15.81
CA ALA A 100 12.62 -6.19 -14.64
C ALA A 100 13.75 -5.63 -13.77
N LYS A 101 14.88 -5.21 -14.36
CA LYS A 101 15.99 -4.58 -13.62
C LYS A 101 15.56 -3.27 -12.95
N ARG A 102 14.75 -2.46 -13.62
CA ARG A 102 14.22 -1.20 -13.05
C ARG A 102 13.27 -1.46 -11.88
N PHE A 103 12.44 -2.51 -11.96
CA PHE A 103 11.64 -2.97 -10.83
C PHE A 103 12.54 -3.34 -9.63
N GLU A 104 13.53 -4.22 -9.85
CA GLU A 104 14.46 -4.63 -8.79
C GLU A 104 15.22 -3.45 -8.19
N ARG A 105 15.56 -2.44 -9.00
CA ARG A 105 16.19 -1.22 -8.53
C ARG A 105 15.28 -0.44 -7.58
N VAL A 106 14.01 -0.24 -7.91
CA VAL A 106 13.05 0.44 -7.01
C VAL A 106 12.89 -0.35 -5.72
N GLU A 107 12.81 -1.68 -5.84
CA GLU A 107 12.70 -2.60 -4.71
C GLU A 107 13.89 -2.48 -3.75
N ARG A 108 15.13 -2.50 -4.27
CA ARG A 108 16.37 -2.38 -3.49
C ARG A 108 16.59 -0.96 -2.93
N GLN A 109 16.02 0.05 -3.57
CA GLN A 109 16.06 1.45 -3.11
C GLN A 109 14.94 1.78 -2.11
N SER A 110 14.16 0.78 -1.68
CA SER A 110 13.10 0.96 -0.68
C SER A 110 13.67 1.60 0.59
N VAL A 111 12.97 2.62 1.11
CA VAL A 111 13.46 3.46 2.22
C VAL A 111 13.56 2.63 3.50
N GLU A 112 14.74 2.53 4.09
CA GLU A 112 14.88 1.87 5.40
C GLU A 112 14.23 2.73 6.49
N LEU A 113 13.21 2.17 7.14
CA LEU A 113 12.56 2.78 8.29
C LEU A 113 13.25 2.28 9.56
N GLY A 114 13.42 3.17 10.55
CA GLY A 114 14.06 2.84 11.82
C GLY A 114 13.38 1.67 12.53
N THR A 115 14.15 0.90 13.29
CA THR A 115 13.66 -0.24 14.06
C THR A 115 12.72 0.22 15.18
N SER A 116 11.55 -0.40 15.31
CA SER A 116 10.59 -0.16 16.39
C SER A 116 10.97 -0.91 17.67
N ALA A 117 12.19 -0.74 18.15
CA ALA A 117 12.55 -1.28 19.45
C ALA A 117 11.64 -0.62 20.51
N GLY A 118 10.55 -1.30 20.91
CA GLY A 118 9.69 -0.89 22.03
C GLY A 118 8.20 -0.66 21.75
N LEU A 119 7.68 -0.79 20.53
CA LEU A 119 6.22 -0.72 20.30
C LEU A 119 5.57 -2.03 20.75
N ARG A 120 5.03 -2.05 21.97
CA ARG A 120 4.27 -3.19 22.51
C ARG A 120 2.82 -3.12 22.04
N VAL A 121 2.27 -4.26 21.64
CA VAL A 121 0.84 -4.41 21.40
C VAL A 121 0.07 -4.00 22.66
N ARG A 122 -1.03 -3.25 22.50
CA ARG A 122 -1.84 -2.82 23.63
C ARG A 122 -2.38 -4.07 24.35
N PRO A 123 -2.30 -4.17 25.69
CA PRO A 123 -2.77 -5.36 26.43
C PRO A 123 -4.22 -5.74 26.14
N SER A 124 -5.06 -4.74 25.82
CA SER A 124 -6.48 -4.93 25.49
C SER A 124 -6.72 -5.70 24.18
N ILE A 125 -5.76 -5.72 23.25
CA ILE A 125 -5.88 -6.41 21.96
C ILE A 125 -4.91 -7.58 21.80
N GLU A 126 -3.95 -7.73 22.73
CA GLU A 126 -2.93 -8.80 22.69
C GLU A 126 -3.56 -10.19 22.61
N HIS A 127 -4.69 -10.40 23.28
CA HIS A 127 -5.42 -11.68 23.30
C HIS A 127 -6.07 -12.04 21.95
N PHE A 128 -6.11 -11.12 20.97
CA PHE A 128 -6.63 -11.36 19.61
C PHE A 128 -5.52 -11.58 18.57
N VAL A 129 -4.24 -11.59 18.98
CA VAL A 129 -3.08 -11.68 18.09
C VAL A 129 -2.23 -12.89 18.47
N GLU A 130 -1.92 -13.78 17.51
CA GLU A 130 -1.10 -14.97 17.77
C GLU A 130 0.40 -14.64 17.88
N ASP A 131 0.94 -13.86 16.93
CA ASP A 131 2.35 -13.43 16.92
C ASP A 131 2.45 -11.90 16.79
N PRO A 132 2.56 -11.17 17.91
CA PRO A 132 2.73 -9.72 17.94
C PRO A 132 3.97 -9.18 17.23
N ASN A 133 4.99 -10.02 17.03
CA ASN A 133 6.26 -9.62 16.42
C ASN A 133 6.28 -9.89 14.91
N PHE A 134 5.26 -10.58 14.37
CA PHE A 134 5.14 -10.81 12.94
C PHE A 134 4.82 -9.49 12.23
N MET A 135 5.81 -8.95 11.52
CA MET A 135 5.70 -7.64 10.86
C MET A 135 6.19 -7.68 9.42
N TYR A 136 5.92 -6.60 8.69
CA TYR A 136 6.43 -6.44 7.34
C TYR A 136 7.96 -6.44 7.33
N GLU A 137 8.52 -7.26 6.46
CA GLU A 137 9.92 -7.22 6.07
C GLU A 137 9.99 -6.81 4.60
N ASP A 138 10.99 -6.02 4.23
CA ASP A 138 11.15 -5.60 2.85
C ASP A 138 11.26 -6.79 1.91
N PHE A 139 10.37 -6.84 0.91
CA PHE A 139 10.36 -7.91 -0.08
C PHE A 139 11.76 -8.08 -0.71
N ALA A 140 12.48 -6.98 -0.92
CA ALA A 140 13.84 -6.94 -1.49
C ALA A 140 14.89 -7.69 -0.65
N ARG A 141 14.64 -7.89 0.64
CA ARG A 141 15.58 -8.52 1.58
C ARG A 141 15.46 -10.05 1.63
N ARG A 142 14.59 -10.65 0.81
CA ARG A 142 14.37 -12.10 0.77
C ARG A 142 15.62 -12.93 0.44
N GLY A 143 16.68 -12.31 -0.11
CA GLY A 143 17.92 -12.96 -0.53
C GLY A 143 17.83 -13.58 -1.93
N GLU A 144 18.96 -13.79 -2.61
CA GLU A 144 19.00 -14.36 -3.97
C GLU A 144 18.49 -15.81 -4.01
N ASP A 145 18.69 -16.58 -2.93
CA ASP A 145 18.22 -17.97 -2.79
C ASP A 145 16.79 -18.09 -2.26
N SER A 146 16.03 -16.98 -2.18
CA SER A 146 14.66 -17.03 -1.66
C SER A 146 13.76 -17.90 -2.53
N PRO A 147 12.98 -18.83 -1.95
CA PRO A 147 11.98 -19.57 -2.70
C PRO A 147 10.76 -18.72 -3.10
N ILE A 148 10.73 -17.44 -2.70
CA ILE A 148 9.59 -16.54 -2.94
C ILE A 148 9.87 -15.72 -4.20
N PRO A 149 9.22 -16.03 -5.34
CA PRO A 149 9.44 -15.30 -6.58
C PRO A 149 8.74 -13.95 -6.55
N THR A 150 9.27 -13.00 -7.33
CA THR A 150 8.52 -11.80 -7.73
C THR A 150 7.19 -12.21 -8.35
N PHE A 151 6.11 -11.58 -7.90
CA PHE A 151 4.77 -11.84 -8.42
C PHE A 151 4.59 -11.01 -9.69
N ARG A 152 4.41 -11.66 -10.84
CA ARG A 152 4.08 -10.96 -12.09
C ARG A 152 2.57 -10.86 -12.23
N VAL A 153 2.07 -9.66 -12.53
CA VAL A 153 0.62 -9.44 -12.71
C VAL A 153 0.05 -10.28 -13.85
N GLN A 154 0.85 -10.57 -14.89
CA GLN A 154 0.45 -11.45 -16.00
C GLN A 154 0.18 -12.90 -15.56
N ASP A 155 0.80 -13.37 -14.48
CA ASP A 155 0.59 -14.74 -13.97
C ASP A 155 -0.74 -14.85 -13.21
N TYR A 156 -1.18 -13.76 -12.57
CA TYR A 156 -2.43 -13.66 -11.83
C TYR A 156 -2.80 -12.18 -11.59
N SER A 157 -3.81 -11.68 -12.29
CA SER A 157 -4.31 -10.31 -12.22
C SER A 157 -5.69 -10.24 -11.56
N TRP A 158 -6.09 -9.03 -11.17
CA TRP A 158 -7.45 -8.81 -10.66
C TRP A 158 -8.47 -9.02 -11.79
N ASP A 159 -8.21 -8.44 -12.96
CA ASP A 159 -9.14 -8.41 -14.09
C ASP A 159 -9.38 -9.81 -14.68
N ASP A 160 -8.34 -10.65 -14.76
CA ASP A 160 -8.45 -11.97 -15.39
C ASP A 160 -8.92 -13.06 -14.41
N GLN A 161 -8.39 -13.07 -13.16
CA GLN A 161 -8.64 -14.15 -12.21
C GLN A 161 -9.27 -13.70 -10.89
N GLY A 162 -8.78 -12.61 -10.30
CA GLY A 162 -9.17 -12.19 -8.95
C GLY A 162 -10.66 -11.87 -8.84
N TYR A 163 -11.17 -11.01 -9.72
CA TYR A 163 -12.55 -10.56 -9.78
C TYR A 163 -13.54 -11.73 -9.92
N SER A 164 -13.31 -12.59 -10.91
CA SER A 164 -14.21 -13.72 -11.20
C SER A 164 -14.21 -14.76 -10.08
N LEU A 165 -13.06 -14.98 -9.42
CA LEU A 165 -12.95 -15.86 -8.28
C LEU A 165 -13.75 -15.34 -7.07
N VAL A 166 -13.64 -14.04 -6.76
CA VAL A 166 -14.42 -13.42 -5.69
C VAL A 166 -15.90 -13.52 -5.99
N ASN A 167 -16.36 -13.09 -7.17
CA ASN A 167 -17.79 -13.15 -7.51
C ASN A 167 -18.36 -14.57 -7.49
N ARG A 168 -17.55 -15.58 -7.81
CA ARG A 168 -17.98 -16.98 -7.74
C ARG A 168 -18.12 -17.50 -6.30
N LEU A 169 -17.29 -17.02 -5.37
CA LEU A 169 -17.24 -17.53 -3.99
C LEU A 169 -17.94 -16.63 -2.98
N TYR A 170 -18.06 -15.34 -3.27
CA TYR A 170 -18.71 -14.31 -2.46
C TYR A 170 -19.44 -13.33 -3.41
N ASN A 171 -20.68 -13.70 -3.75
CA ASN A 171 -21.46 -13.05 -4.80
C ASN A 171 -21.59 -11.53 -4.57
N ASP A 172 -21.64 -10.78 -5.66
CA ASP A 172 -21.75 -9.31 -5.75
C ASP A 172 -20.59 -8.50 -5.15
N VAL A 173 -19.79 -9.08 -4.24
CA VAL A 173 -18.67 -8.38 -3.60
C VAL A 173 -17.51 -8.14 -4.57
N GLY A 174 -17.32 -9.01 -5.56
CA GLY A 174 -16.34 -8.76 -6.61
C GLY A 174 -16.67 -7.49 -7.41
N ASN A 175 -17.95 -7.20 -7.66
CA ASN A 175 -18.39 -5.95 -8.31
C ASN A 175 -18.07 -4.73 -7.43
N LEU A 176 -18.41 -4.79 -6.14
CA LEU A 176 -18.14 -3.69 -5.21
C LEU A 176 -16.63 -3.41 -5.06
N LEU A 177 -15.80 -4.46 -5.00
CA LEU A 177 -14.35 -4.32 -4.95
C LEU A 177 -13.78 -3.76 -6.25
N ASP A 178 -14.28 -4.23 -7.39
CA ASP A 178 -13.85 -3.75 -8.71
C ASP A 178 -14.16 -2.26 -8.90
N ASP A 179 -15.40 -1.86 -8.60
CA ASP A 179 -15.82 -0.45 -8.62
C ASP A 179 -14.97 0.41 -7.67
N LYS A 180 -14.67 -0.11 -6.47
CA LYS A 180 -13.83 0.57 -5.48
C LYS A 180 -12.40 0.77 -5.98
N PHE A 181 -11.76 -0.27 -6.52
CA PHE A 181 -10.41 -0.17 -7.09
C PHE A 181 -10.36 0.79 -8.28
N LYS A 182 -11.31 0.67 -9.22
CA LYS A 182 -11.39 1.56 -10.38
C LYS A 182 -11.65 3.01 -9.99
N THR A 183 -12.53 3.23 -9.01
CA THR A 183 -12.83 4.57 -8.51
C THR A 183 -11.58 5.21 -7.91
N ALA A 184 -10.90 4.53 -6.99
CA ALA A 184 -9.69 5.07 -6.36
C ALA A 184 -8.54 5.25 -7.36
N TYR A 185 -8.34 4.29 -8.26
CA TYR A 185 -7.28 4.36 -9.27
C TYR A 185 -7.49 5.53 -10.23
N ASN A 186 -8.74 5.75 -10.69
CA ASN A 186 -9.07 6.76 -11.68
C ASN A 186 -9.44 8.13 -11.09
N LEU A 187 -9.66 8.23 -9.77
CA LEU A 187 -10.04 9.48 -9.12
C LEU A 187 -9.04 10.58 -9.48
N THR A 188 -9.56 11.66 -10.06
CA THR A 188 -8.77 12.86 -10.34
C THR A 188 -9.68 14.07 -10.40
N TYR A 189 -9.17 15.19 -9.90
CA TYR A 189 -9.80 16.50 -10.03
C TYR A 189 -9.10 17.35 -11.09
N TYR A 190 -8.14 16.77 -11.83
CA TYR A 190 -7.24 17.48 -12.74
C TYR A 190 -6.53 18.66 -12.06
N THR A 191 -6.15 18.50 -10.79
CA THR A 191 -5.42 19.50 -10.00
C THR A 191 -4.13 18.92 -9.44
N MET A 192 -3.16 19.80 -9.21
CA MET A 192 -1.95 19.50 -8.45
C MET A 192 -1.58 20.73 -7.60
N GLY A 193 -1.89 20.69 -6.30
CA GLY A 193 -1.81 21.87 -5.43
C GLY A 193 -2.77 22.97 -5.88
N ASP A 194 -2.23 24.15 -6.19
CA ASP A 194 -2.99 25.28 -6.71
C ASP A 194 -3.09 25.31 -8.24
N ARG A 195 -2.45 24.35 -8.94
CA ARG A 195 -2.50 24.22 -10.39
C ARG A 195 -3.77 23.46 -10.81
N ARG A 196 -4.38 23.89 -11.91
CA ARG A 196 -5.57 23.29 -12.53
C ARG A 196 -5.23 22.75 -13.92
N ASP A 197 -6.14 21.94 -14.46
CA ASP A 197 -6.03 21.33 -15.79
C ASP A 197 -4.76 20.48 -15.95
N VAL A 198 -4.38 19.79 -14.87
CA VAL A 198 -3.20 18.92 -14.81
C VAL A 198 -3.62 17.46 -14.88
N ASP A 199 -3.17 16.73 -15.90
CA ASP A 199 -3.29 15.27 -15.87
C ASP A 199 -2.29 14.68 -14.87
N THR A 200 -2.83 14.02 -13.86
CA THR A 200 -2.10 13.40 -12.76
C THR A 200 -1.98 11.88 -12.90
N SER A 201 -2.43 11.31 -14.02
CA SER A 201 -2.45 9.86 -14.30
C SER A 201 -1.11 9.18 -14.02
N ARG A 202 -0.01 9.72 -14.54
CA ARG A 202 1.35 9.19 -14.30
C ARG A 202 1.76 9.20 -12.83
N PHE A 203 1.48 10.29 -12.12
CA PHE A 203 1.79 10.41 -10.69
C PHE A 203 1.00 9.40 -9.85
N ARG A 204 -0.32 9.28 -10.10
CA ARG A 204 -1.17 8.29 -9.44
C ARG A 204 -0.73 6.86 -9.74
N ARG A 205 -0.42 6.56 -11.00
CA ARG A 205 0.12 5.25 -11.42
C ARG A 205 1.45 4.92 -10.74
N ALA A 206 2.34 5.90 -10.59
CA ALA A 206 3.60 5.73 -9.87
C ALA A 206 3.38 5.41 -8.39
N ILE A 207 2.43 6.08 -7.73
CA ILE A 207 2.07 5.78 -6.33
C ILE A 207 1.54 4.34 -6.22
N TRP A 208 0.56 3.98 -7.05
CA TRP A 208 -0.04 2.64 -7.04
C TRP A 208 1.01 1.53 -7.26
N ASN A 209 1.85 1.69 -8.28
CA ASN A 209 2.85 0.69 -8.63
C ASN A 209 4.01 0.66 -7.63
N TYR A 210 4.34 1.77 -6.99
CA TYR A 210 5.29 1.79 -5.87
C TYR A 210 4.75 0.98 -4.68
N ILE A 211 3.47 1.16 -4.32
CA ILE A 211 2.83 0.39 -3.25
C ILE A 211 2.87 -1.10 -3.55
N GLN A 212 2.44 -1.50 -4.74
CA GLN A 212 2.45 -2.92 -5.13
C GLN A 212 3.87 -3.49 -5.26
N CYS A 213 4.87 -2.68 -5.65
CA CYS A 213 6.27 -3.07 -5.66
C CYS A 213 6.79 -3.43 -4.26
N MET A 214 6.38 -2.71 -3.20
CA MET A 214 6.73 -3.06 -1.81
C MET A 214 6.22 -4.47 -1.43
N PHE A 215 5.12 -4.90 -2.03
CA PHE A 215 4.57 -6.25 -1.84
C PHE A 215 5.11 -7.28 -2.83
N GLY A 216 6.07 -6.92 -3.69
CA GLY A 216 6.68 -7.83 -4.64
C GLY A 216 5.90 -8.07 -5.93
N ILE A 217 4.92 -7.22 -6.22
CA ILE A 217 4.08 -7.31 -7.42
C ILE A 217 4.65 -6.42 -8.52
N ARG A 218 4.96 -7.03 -9.67
CA ARG A 218 5.51 -6.37 -10.86
C ARG A 218 4.50 -6.32 -12.00
N HIS A 219 4.27 -5.11 -12.50
CA HIS A 219 3.55 -4.84 -13.76
C HIS A 219 4.56 -4.86 -14.92
N ASP A 220 4.41 -5.82 -15.83
CA ASP A 220 5.40 -6.06 -16.91
C ASP A 220 5.36 -4.99 -18.02
N ASP A 221 4.26 -4.23 -18.11
CA ASP A 221 4.05 -3.11 -19.04
C ASP A 221 4.46 -1.75 -18.47
N TYR A 222 4.85 -1.69 -17.19
CA TYR A 222 5.19 -0.43 -16.51
C TYR A 222 6.70 -0.18 -16.43
N ASP A 223 7.10 1.06 -16.72
CA ASP A 223 8.47 1.52 -16.44
C ASP A 223 8.61 1.98 -14.98
N TYR A 224 9.17 1.13 -14.13
CA TYR A 224 9.47 1.46 -12.74
C TYR A 224 10.49 2.59 -12.56
N GLY A 225 11.20 3.00 -13.63
CA GLY A 225 11.99 4.23 -13.63
C GLY A 225 11.16 5.47 -13.33
N GLU A 226 9.88 5.49 -13.71
CA GLU A 226 8.94 6.59 -13.42
C GLU A 226 8.78 6.83 -11.91
N VAL A 227 8.80 5.77 -11.08
CA VAL A 227 8.67 5.88 -9.61
C VAL A 227 9.77 6.76 -9.02
N ASN A 228 11.01 6.61 -9.51
CA ASN A 228 12.14 7.41 -9.04
C ASN A 228 12.11 8.86 -9.54
N GLN A 229 11.47 9.10 -10.69
CA GLN A 229 11.35 10.44 -11.26
C GLN A 229 10.20 11.22 -10.62
N LEU A 230 9.11 10.55 -10.26
CA LEU A 230 7.86 11.17 -9.81
C LEU A 230 7.67 11.19 -8.30
N LEU A 231 8.19 10.20 -7.56
CA LEU A 231 8.01 10.12 -6.11
C LEU A 231 9.28 10.55 -5.36
N GLU A 232 9.19 11.64 -4.62
CA GLU A 232 10.24 12.09 -3.72
C GLU A 232 10.46 11.11 -2.56
N ARG A 233 11.66 11.16 -1.96
CA ARG A 233 12.05 10.23 -0.88
C ARG A 233 11.15 10.34 0.35
N SER A 234 10.76 11.55 0.74
CA SER A 234 9.85 11.81 1.85
C SER A 234 8.47 11.17 1.61
N LEU A 235 7.92 11.34 0.41
CA LEU A 235 6.66 10.70 0.00
C LEU A 235 6.76 9.18 -0.01
N LYS A 236 7.84 8.62 -0.54
CA LYS A 236 8.10 7.16 -0.49
C LYS A 236 8.15 6.64 0.94
N SER A 237 8.87 7.36 1.81
CA SER A 237 8.98 7.03 3.23
C SER A 237 7.61 7.07 3.91
N PHE A 238 6.82 8.10 3.67
CA PHE A 238 5.46 8.22 4.21
C PHE A 238 4.56 7.08 3.71
N ILE A 239 4.51 6.83 2.39
CA ILE A 239 3.72 5.73 1.81
C ILE A 239 4.13 4.38 2.43
N LYS A 240 5.43 4.11 2.55
CA LYS A 240 5.94 2.87 3.14
C LYS A 240 5.56 2.74 4.61
N SER A 241 5.72 3.79 5.40
CA SER A 241 5.31 3.80 6.80
C SER A 241 3.80 3.55 6.92
N THR A 242 2.97 4.21 6.10
CA THR A 242 1.51 4.03 6.16
C THR A 242 1.08 2.63 5.71
N CYS A 243 1.72 2.05 4.70
CA CYS A 243 1.42 0.69 4.23
C CYS A 243 1.88 -0.41 5.20
N CYS A 244 3.09 -0.28 5.74
CA CYS A 244 3.79 -1.41 6.37
C CYS A 244 3.91 -1.28 7.89
N PHE A 245 3.86 -0.06 8.42
CA PHE A 245 4.03 0.26 9.84
C PHE A 245 3.10 1.42 10.26
N PRO A 246 1.78 1.33 9.99
CA PRO A 246 0.86 2.44 10.19
C PRO A 246 0.83 2.96 11.64
N GLU A 247 1.14 2.11 12.62
CA GLU A 247 1.26 2.46 14.03
C GLU A 247 2.38 3.46 14.34
N ARG A 248 3.33 3.67 13.42
CA ARG A 248 4.49 4.57 13.58
C ARG A 248 4.28 5.95 12.97
N ILE A 249 3.19 6.14 12.22
CA ILE A 249 2.93 7.42 11.54
C ILE A 249 2.72 8.53 12.56
N THR A 250 3.49 9.61 12.41
CA THR A 250 3.35 10.82 13.22
C THR A 250 2.78 11.97 12.42
N ARG A 251 2.31 13.00 13.12
CA ARG A 251 1.91 14.27 12.47
C ARG A 251 3.06 14.92 11.70
N ALA A 252 4.29 14.81 12.21
CA ALA A 252 5.47 15.38 11.55
C ALA A 252 5.73 14.72 10.19
N ASP A 253 5.52 13.40 10.08
CA ASP A 253 5.62 12.68 8.81
C ASP A 253 4.59 13.20 7.79
N TYR A 254 3.34 13.39 8.23
CA TYR A 254 2.27 13.94 7.40
C TYR A 254 2.55 15.39 6.96
N ASP A 255 3.07 16.24 7.84
CA ASP A 255 3.35 17.65 7.55
C ASP A 255 4.58 17.81 6.61
N ARG A 256 5.53 16.87 6.64
CA ARG A 256 6.78 16.92 5.86
C ARG A 256 6.60 16.57 4.37
N VAL A 257 5.57 15.78 4.02
CA VAL A 257 5.33 15.35 2.63
C VAL A 257 4.41 16.28 1.87
N LEU A 258 4.56 16.35 0.54
CA LEU A 258 3.62 17.03 -0.36
C LEU A 258 3.28 18.47 0.12
N ARG A 259 4.30 19.25 0.49
CA ARG A 259 4.12 20.55 1.17
C ARG A 259 3.38 21.60 0.34
N GLU A 260 3.50 21.53 -0.99
CA GLU A 260 2.79 22.41 -1.93
C GLU A 260 1.42 21.86 -2.37
N PHE A 261 1.01 20.70 -1.84
CA PHE A 261 -0.28 20.09 -2.12
C PHE A 261 -1.29 20.41 -1.02
N LYS A 262 -2.57 20.33 -1.37
CA LYS A 262 -3.69 20.48 -0.44
C LYS A 262 -3.83 19.25 0.46
N HIS A 263 -4.40 19.44 1.64
CA HIS A 263 -4.72 18.32 2.54
C HIS A 263 -5.63 17.27 1.89
N SER A 264 -6.58 17.68 1.03
CA SER A 264 -7.42 16.76 0.27
C SER A 264 -6.60 15.84 -0.66
N GLU A 265 -5.48 16.32 -1.20
CA GLU A 265 -4.59 15.53 -2.04
C GLU A 265 -3.74 14.57 -1.20
N LYS A 266 -3.36 14.95 0.03
CA LYS A 266 -2.73 14.02 0.99
C LYS A 266 -3.70 12.89 1.38
N VAL A 267 -4.96 13.21 1.62
CA VAL A 267 -6.02 12.20 1.85
C VAL A 267 -6.20 11.30 0.62
N HIS A 268 -6.16 11.87 -0.58
CA HIS A 268 -6.22 11.10 -1.83
C HIS A 268 -5.05 10.10 -1.95
N VAL A 269 -3.83 10.47 -1.54
CA VAL A 269 -2.72 9.50 -1.45
C VAL A 269 -3.02 8.38 -0.46
N ASN A 270 -3.63 8.67 0.69
CA ASN A 270 -4.04 7.62 1.65
C ASN A 270 -5.14 6.70 1.08
N ILE A 271 -6.04 7.21 0.23
CA ILE A 271 -7.01 6.36 -0.51
C ILE A 271 -6.26 5.42 -1.46
N MET A 272 -5.25 5.91 -2.19
CA MET A 272 -4.43 5.06 -3.05
C MET A 272 -3.65 4.00 -2.24
N VAL A 273 -3.11 4.38 -1.07
CA VAL A 273 -2.48 3.44 -0.13
C VAL A 273 -3.44 2.33 0.29
N LEU A 274 -4.64 2.70 0.74
CA LEU A 274 -5.70 1.78 1.16
C LEU A 274 -6.01 0.77 0.05
N GLU A 275 -6.32 1.24 -1.16
CA GLU A 275 -6.79 0.38 -2.24
C GLU A 275 -5.69 -0.44 -2.91
N ALA A 276 -4.52 0.14 -3.16
CA ALA A 276 -3.42 -0.58 -3.79
C ALA A 276 -2.88 -1.70 -2.89
N ARG A 277 -2.82 -1.45 -1.57
CA ARG A 277 -2.49 -2.46 -0.55
C ARG A 277 -3.56 -3.55 -0.50
N MET A 278 -4.84 -3.17 -0.46
CA MET A 278 -5.95 -4.12 -0.44
C MET A 278 -5.92 -5.05 -1.65
N GLN A 279 -5.73 -4.49 -2.85
CA GLN A 279 -5.61 -5.28 -4.07
C GLN A 279 -4.39 -6.22 -4.01
N ALA A 280 -3.24 -5.76 -3.52
CA ALA A 280 -2.04 -6.59 -3.40
C ALA A 280 -2.25 -7.79 -2.45
N GLU A 281 -2.79 -7.55 -1.24
CA GLU A 281 -3.07 -8.62 -0.27
C GLU A 281 -4.08 -9.63 -0.81
N LEU A 282 -5.15 -9.15 -1.48
CA LEU A 282 -6.15 -10.01 -2.11
C LEU A 282 -5.56 -10.85 -3.25
N LEU A 283 -4.73 -10.30 -4.12
CA LEU A 283 -4.12 -11.05 -5.22
C LEU A 283 -3.32 -12.26 -4.71
N TYR A 284 -2.53 -12.09 -3.66
CA TYR A 284 -1.81 -13.21 -3.04
C TYR A 284 -2.76 -14.26 -2.44
N ALA A 285 -3.77 -13.82 -1.69
CA ALA A 285 -4.72 -14.71 -1.04
C ALA A 285 -5.60 -15.48 -2.03
N LEU A 286 -6.15 -14.78 -3.02
CA LEU A 286 -6.99 -15.35 -4.05
C LEU A 286 -6.21 -16.30 -4.96
N ARG A 287 -4.94 -16.00 -5.27
CA ARG A 287 -4.05 -16.95 -5.95
C ARG A 287 -3.83 -18.23 -5.14
N ALA A 288 -3.68 -18.12 -3.82
CA ALA A 288 -3.55 -19.28 -2.94
C ALA A 288 -4.85 -20.11 -2.89
N VAL A 289 -6.01 -19.45 -2.86
CA VAL A 289 -7.33 -20.09 -2.97
C VAL A 289 -7.47 -20.80 -4.30
N MET A 290 -7.19 -20.14 -5.43
CA MET A 290 -7.27 -20.76 -6.76
C MET A 290 -6.38 -22.01 -6.85
N ARG A 291 -5.13 -21.93 -6.39
CA ARG A 291 -4.20 -23.09 -6.35
C ARG A 291 -4.61 -24.22 -5.42
N HIS A 292 -5.53 -23.96 -4.49
CA HIS A 292 -6.11 -25.01 -3.63
C HIS A 292 -7.31 -25.68 -4.32
N MET A 293 -8.03 -24.95 -5.18
CA MET A 293 -9.17 -25.47 -5.94
C MET A 293 -8.75 -26.35 -7.12
N THR A 294 -7.55 -26.14 -7.66
CA THR A 294 -6.92 -26.93 -8.73
C THR A 294 -5.97 -27.98 -8.17
#